data_AF-A0A3N5SYQ0-F1
#
_entry.id   AF-A0A3N5SYQ0-F1
#
_cell.length_a   1.000
_cell.length_b   1.000
_cell.length_c   1.000
_cell.angle_alpha   90.00
_cell.angle_beta   90.00
_cell.angle_gamma   90.00
#
_symmetry.space_group_name_H-M   'P 1'
#
loop_
_entity.id
_entity.type
_entity.pdbx_description
1 polymer ?
#
loop_
_entity_poly.entity_id
_entity_poly.type
_entity_poly.pdbx_seq_one_letter_code
_entity_poly.pdbx_strand_id
1 'polypeptide(L)'
;MGITDTAMLRPQVFAFVEGEVQIALIGSEKQAIDATLLSLSKDNPGICPVADKYWNARGGSHSDGGAFVFELIPAGKGKFRLECRDKFGSLVKITEKTESCDFSTETGSSKIMDQILIAVRNHVNAEKDLYQFFRSNIPGWSFGDIWATCRTIRELARNPEHTSYAIETLTLLNDLNYPTGNKRWSHILHIIRTELNSLFRELPPVKDQTDSRQYRLIDFKTRKDLRGPAFGEKTLAIDAGLFPPEGDECDARYLVRAYMAGWRNFIVFNCAGQRYIGCGLGPQTHDVTINVYGSCGDYLASGIDGATIIVHGNAQDQLGQIIKEGKLVIYGDVGQTFLYGAKGGAIYVKGNAAGRPMINSVGRPRVLINGTSLDFLGESFMAGDPHNKGGFVIVNGIRFNEEGEIVPLPEPYPGSKLFSLASGGAAFIRDPHRKLVSQQLNGCLFTPFTEKDWELILPNLKENEKLFNIKVDDLLTVDGKKMKPLRVYRKVVPSIEGVPSTPEKDVYSEGEDIEDMSEEKIEIKH
;
A
#
# COMPACT_ATOMS: atom_id res chain seq x y z
N MET A 1 -8.52 20.65 -16.00
CA MET A 1 -9.73 19.90 -15.58
C MET A 1 -9.54 18.45 -15.97
N GLY A 2 -9.54 17.54 -15.01
CA GLY A 2 -9.65 16.12 -15.28
C GLY A 2 -11.10 15.72 -15.26
N ILE A 3 -11.65 15.38 -16.42
CA ILE A 3 -12.98 14.79 -16.53
C ILE A 3 -12.76 13.29 -16.69
N THR A 4 -13.22 12.52 -15.71
CA THR A 4 -13.37 11.08 -15.87
C THR A 4 -14.83 10.83 -16.19
N ASP A 5 -15.10 10.27 -17.37
CA ASP A 5 -16.44 9.78 -17.70
C ASP A 5 -16.63 8.41 -17.04
N THR A 6 -17.86 8.09 -16.60
CA THR A 6 -18.28 6.73 -16.27
C THR A 6 -17.94 5.70 -17.36
N ALA A 7 -17.97 6.10 -18.63
CA ALA A 7 -17.61 5.28 -19.79
C ALA A 7 -16.10 5.16 -20.02
N MET A 8 -15.27 5.99 -19.36
CA MET A 8 -13.82 5.80 -19.43
C MET A 8 -13.46 4.49 -18.73
N LEU A 9 -12.84 3.61 -19.52
CA LEU A 9 -12.44 2.29 -19.07
C LEU A 9 -11.31 2.32 -18.04
N ARG A 10 -10.63 3.46 -17.81
CA ARG A 10 -9.56 3.60 -16.81
C ARG A 10 -9.77 4.83 -15.92
N PRO A 11 -9.68 4.68 -14.58
CA PRO A 11 -9.51 5.78 -13.64
C PRO A 11 -8.32 6.67 -14.02
N GLN A 12 -8.40 7.95 -13.68
CA GLN A 12 -7.26 8.87 -13.76
C GLN A 12 -6.57 8.95 -12.40
N VAL A 13 -5.25 9.08 -12.43
CA VAL A 13 -4.45 9.41 -11.26
C VAL A 13 -4.22 10.92 -11.24
N PHE A 14 -4.57 11.54 -10.14
CA PHE A 14 -4.28 12.93 -9.87
C PHE A 14 -3.12 13.00 -8.88
N ALA A 15 -2.27 14.02 -9.04
CA ALA A 15 -1.21 14.32 -8.10
C ALA A 15 -1.03 15.81 -7.91
N PHE A 16 -0.60 16.19 -6.71
CA PHE A 16 -0.33 17.58 -6.37
C PHE A 16 0.97 17.68 -5.55
N VAL A 17 1.84 18.60 -5.97
CA VAL A 17 3.04 19.03 -5.26
C VAL A 17 2.79 20.44 -4.75
N GLU A 18 2.89 20.62 -3.44
CA GLU A 18 2.81 21.92 -2.76
C GLU A 18 4.22 22.47 -2.53
N GLY A 19 4.37 23.79 -2.61
CA GLY A 19 5.67 24.45 -2.47
C GLY A 19 5.69 25.84 -3.10
N GLU A 20 6.90 26.40 -3.26
CA GLU A 20 7.08 27.66 -4.00
C GLU A 20 6.64 27.53 -5.46
N VAL A 21 6.93 26.37 -6.07
CA VAL A 21 6.40 25.95 -7.36
C VAL A 21 5.36 24.85 -7.10
N GLN A 22 4.09 25.17 -7.33
CA GLN A 22 3.01 24.20 -7.26
C GLN A 22 2.87 23.46 -8.59
N ILE A 23 2.72 22.14 -8.53
CA ILE A 23 2.57 21.31 -9.72
C ILE A 23 1.37 20.40 -9.50
N ALA A 24 0.46 20.39 -10.46
CA ALA A 24 -0.60 19.41 -10.49
C ALA A 24 -0.58 18.64 -11.80
N LEU A 25 -0.67 17.32 -11.68
CA LEU A 25 -0.57 16.39 -12.79
C LEU A 25 -1.80 15.49 -12.82
N ILE A 26 -2.23 15.15 -14.03
CA ILE A 26 -3.27 14.16 -14.31
C ILE A 26 -2.64 13.16 -15.26
N GLY A 27 -2.58 11.90 -14.85
CA GLY A 27 -2.01 10.81 -15.64
C GLY A 27 -2.97 9.63 -15.73
N SER A 28 -2.72 8.74 -16.70
CA SER A 28 -3.37 7.43 -16.73
C SER A 28 -2.88 6.55 -15.57
N GLU A 29 -1.62 6.67 -15.19
CA GLU A 29 -0.99 5.90 -14.13
C GLU A 29 -0.05 6.77 -13.29
N LYS A 30 0.15 6.36 -12.04
CA LYS A 30 1.06 7.03 -11.11
C LYS A 30 2.52 7.06 -11.60
N GLN A 31 2.99 6.01 -12.27
CA GLN A 31 4.37 5.95 -12.77
C GLN A 31 4.73 7.08 -13.73
N ALA A 32 3.80 7.50 -14.59
CA ALA A 32 4.01 8.58 -15.54
C ALA A 32 4.14 9.92 -14.81
N ILE A 33 3.34 10.10 -13.75
CA ILE A 33 3.44 11.25 -12.85
C ILE A 33 4.80 11.24 -12.15
N ASP A 34 5.20 10.12 -11.54
CA ASP A 34 6.48 10.01 -10.84
C ASP A 34 7.67 10.28 -11.77
N ALA A 35 7.66 9.73 -12.99
CA ALA A 35 8.69 9.97 -13.99
C ALA A 35 8.74 11.45 -14.42
N THR A 36 7.57 12.10 -14.54
CA THR A 36 7.48 13.54 -14.84
C THR A 36 8.07 14.37 -13.71
N LEU A 37 7.69 14.11 -12.45
CA LEU A 37 8.22 14.82 -11.29
C LEU A 37 9.72 14.62 -11.12
N LEU A 38 10.22 13.41 -11.33
CA LEU A 38 11.66 13.12 -11.32
C LEU A 38 12.41 13.82 -12.46
N SER A 39 11.78 14.00 -13.63
CA SER A 39 12.37 14.77 -14.72
C SER A 39 12.44 16.25 -14.35
N LEU A 40 11.34 16.83 -13.84
CA LEU A 40 11.26 18.23 -13.46
C LEU A 40 12.21 18.58 -12.32
N SER A 41 12.41 17.67 -11.36
CA SER A 41 13.31 17.90 -10.23
C SER A 41 14.79 17.99 -10.63
N LYS A 42 15.17 17.42 -11.80
CA LYS A 42 16.55 17.54 -12.31
C LYS A 42 16.84 18.95 -12.80
N ASP A 43 15.85 19.61 -13.39
CA ASP A 43 15.96 20.98 -13.88
C ASP A 43 15.70 22.01 -12.77
N ASN A 44 14.88 21.67 -11.77
CA ASN A 44 14.59 22.50 -10.62
C ASN A 44 14.59 21.68 -9.31
N PRO A 45 15.71 21.69 -8.55
CA PRO A 45 15.85 20.94 -7.30
C PRO A 45 14.86 21.32 -6.19
N GLY A 46 14.15 22.45 -6.31
CA GLY A 46 13.08 22.82 -5.37
C GLY A 46 11.81 21.98 -5.55
N ILE A 47 11.68 21.21 -6.64
CA ILE A 47 10.57 20.31 -6.90
C ILE A 47 10.87 18.96 -6.27
N CYS A 48 10.03 18.53 -5.32
CA CYS A 48 10.11 17.18 -4.78
C CYS A 48 9.73 16.14 -5.87
N PRO A 49 10.53 15.09 -6.10
CA PRO A 49 10.19 14.01 -7.04
C PRO A 49 9.01 13.12 -6.60
N VAL A 50 8.43 13.41 -5.44
CA VAL A 50 7.29 12.71 -4.87
C VAL A 50 6.19 13.73 -4.60
N ALA A 51 4.98 13.47 -5.07
CA ALA A 51 3.85 14.35 -4.80
C ALA A 51 3.41 14.27 -3.34
N ASP A 52 2.88 15.38 -2.81
CA ASP A 52 2.30 15.43 -1.47
C ASP A 52 1.00 14.64 -1.38
N LYS A 53 0.26 14.57 -2.49
CA LYS A 53 -0.95 13.79 -2.58
C LYS A 53 -1.08 13.12 -3.93
N TYR A 54 -1.47 11.85 -3.91
CA TYR A 54 -1.94 11.09 -5.06
C TYR A 54 -3.36 10.61 -4.76
N TRP A 55 -4.24 10.60 -5.76
CA TRP A 55 -5.54 9.95 -5.62
C TRP A 55 -6.07 9.49 -6.97
N ASN A 56 -6.83 8.40 -6.95
CA ASN A 56 -7.53 7.91 -8.13
C ASN A 56 -8.92 8.56 -8.19
N ALA A 57 -9.35 8.94 -9.38
CA ALA A 57 -10.72 9.37 -9.62
C ALA A 57 -11.33 8.57 -10.77
N ARG A 58 -12.64 8.32 -10.67
CA ARG A 58 -13.44 7.72 -11.74
C ARG A 58 -14.81 8.38 -11.78
N GLY A 59 -15.32 8.56 -12.99
CA GLY A 59 -16.55 9.28 -13.24
C GLY A 59 -17.73 8.56 -12.61
N GLY A 60 -18.68 9.33 -12.09
CA GLY A 60 -19.90 8.79 -11.47
C GLY A 60 -19.83 8.64 -9.95
N SER A 61 -18.69 8.96 -9.32
CA SER A 61 -18.63 9.14 -7.86
C SER A 61 -19.65 10.18 -7.40
N HIS A 62 -20.46 9.83 -6.42
CA HIS A 62 -21.47 10.73 -5.86
C HIS A 62 -20.89 11.64 -4.77
N SER A 63 -19.71 11.31 -4.22
CA SER A 63 -19.07 12.07 -3.13
C SER A 63 -18.23 13.24 -3.63
N ASP A 64 -17.53 13.08 -4.76
CA ASP A 64 -16.65 14.11 -5.34
C ASP A 64 -16.88 14.32 -6.85
N GLY A 65 -17.84 13.59 -7.45
CA GLY A 65 -18.12 13.67 -8.88
C GLY A 65 -17.12 12.93 -9.77
N GLY A 66 -16.02 12.41 -9.21
CA GLY A 66 -14.93 11.79 -9.94
C GLY A 66 -14.12 12.76 -10.80
N ALA A 67 -14.39 14.05 -10.71
CA ALA A 67 -13.80 15.07 -11.56
C ALA A 67 -13.21 16.18 -10.71
N PHE A 68 -12.00 16.61 -11.08
CA PHE A 68 -11.26 17.61 -10.33
C PHE A 68 -10.74 18.70 -11.27
N VAL A 69 -10.80 19.94 -10.78
CA VAL A 69 -10.38 21.13 -11.51
C VAL A 69 -9.17 21.72 -10.80
N PHE A 70 -8.05 21.78 -11.51
CA PHE A 70 -6.92 22.61 -11.13
C PHE A 70 -7.13 24.02 -11.68
N GLU A 71 -7.15 25.01 -10.80
CA GLU A 71 -7.43 26.40 -11.12
C GLU A 71 -6.28 27.30 -10.66
N LEU A 72 -5.89 28.25 -11.52
CA LEU A 72 -4.89 29.26 -11.19
C LEU A 72 -5.59 30.49 -10.58
N ILE A 73 -5.41 30.68 -9.29
CA ILE A 73 -5.98 31.78 -8.52
C ILE A 73 -4.93 32.90 -8.37
N PRO A 74 -5.25 34.17 -8.70
CA PRO A 74 -4.36 35.29 -8.44
C PRO A 74 -4.03 35.42 -6.96
N ALA A 75 -2.73 35.49 -6.62
CA ALA A 75 -2.21 35.56 -5.25
C ALA A 75 -1.42 36.86 -4.98
N GLY A 76 -1.79 37.95 -5.66
CA GLY A 76 -1.11 39.25 -5.61
C GLY A 76 -0.45 39.62 -6.94
N LYS A 77 0.32 40.73 -6.96
CA LYS A 77 0.88 41.30 -8.19
C LYS A 77 1.73 40.28 -8.97
N GLY A 78 1.15 39.71 -10.04
CA GLY A 78 1.81 38.80 -10.97
C GLY A 78 2.05 37.38 -10.45
N LYS A 79 1.55 37.02 -9.27
CA LYS A 79 1.68 35.67 -8.69
C LYS A 79 0.37 34.91 -8.82
N PHE A 80 0.46 33.62 -9.11
CA PHE A 80 -0.67 32.71 -9.14
C PHE A 80 -0.41 31.57 -8.15
N ARG A 81 -1.48 31.06 -7.55
CA ARG A 81 -1.49 29.80 -6.82
C ARG A 81 -2.40 28.82 -7.53
N LEU A 82 -2.05 27.54 -7.42
CA LEU A 82 -2.85 26.45 -7.93
C LEU A 82 -3.76 25.95 -6.80
N GLU A 83 -5.06 25.91 -7.06
CA GLU A 83 -6.04 25.24 -6.19
C GLU A 83 -6.62 24.02 -6.91
N CYS A 84 -7.02 23.01 -6.13
CA CYS A 84 -7.74 21.85 -6.64
C CYS A 84 -9.13 21.82 -6.02
N ARG A 85 -10.17 21.79 -6.85
CA ARG A 85 -11.56 21.62 -6.43
C ARG A 85 -12.17 20.38 -7.06
N ASP A 86 -13.04 19.71 -6.33
CA ASP A 86 -13.88 18.66 -6.90
C ASP A 86 -14.99 19.25 -7.79
N LYS A 87 -15.78 18.38 -8.42
CA LYS A 87 -16.88 18.78 -9.32
C LYS A 87 -17.95 19.63 -8.61
N PHE A 88 -18.06 19.51 -7.28
CA PHE A 88 -19.02 20.22 -6.45
C PHE A 88 -18.45 21.54 -5.90
N GLY A 89 -17.21 21.89 -6.26
CA GLY A 89 -16.54 23.13 -5.87
C GLY A 89 -15.84 23.07 -4.51
N SER A 90 -15.83 21.89 -3.87
CA SER A 90 -15.17 21.69 -2.58
C SER A 90 -13.67 21.57 -2.77
N LEU A 91 -12.91 22.24 -1.90
CA LEU A 91 -11.46 22.30 -1.99
C LEU A 91 -10.85 20.95 -1.58
N VAL A 92 -9.98 20.41 -2.41
CA VAL A 92 -9.20 19.22 -2.08
C VAL A 92 -8.05 19.62 -1.18
N LYS A 93 -8.15 19.29 0.10
CA LYS A 93 -7.05 19.46 1.07
C LYS A 93 -5.85 18.60 0.65
N ILE A 94 -4.72 19.26 0.33
CA ILE A 94 -3.47 18.60 -0.07
C ILE A 94 -2.65 18.24 1.15
N THR A 95 -2.15 19.24 1.88
CA THR A 95 -1.43 19.04 3.13
C THR A 95 -1.53 20.26 4.05
N GLU A 96 -1.43 20.07 5.37
CA GLU A 96 -1.24 21.17 6.34
C GLU A 96 0.24 21.39 6.69
N LYS A 97 1.14 20.51 6.25
CA LYS A 97 2.56 20.58 6.54
C LYS A 97 3.27 21.63 5.68
N THR A 98 3.99 22.53 6.34
CA THR A 98 4.59 23.70 5.70
C THR A 98 6.08 23.56 5.39
N GLU A 99 6.82 22.72 6.11
CA GLU A 99 8.28 22.62 5.95
C GLU A 99 8.66 21.75 4.74
N SER A 100 9.51 22.31 3.86
CA SER A 100 10.16 21.63 2.73
C SER A 100 11.64 21.40 2.98
N CYS A 101 12.16 20.35 2.33
CA CYS A 101 13.59 20.16 2.13
C CYS A 101 14.04 20.82 0.82
N ASP A 102 15.16 21.54 0.86
CA ASP A 102 15.91 21.94 -0.33
C ASP A 102 16.87 20.81 -0.70
N PHE A 103 16.69 20.24 -1.89
CA PHE A 103 17.50 19.11 -2.36
C PHE A 103 18.76 19.53 -3.13
N SER A 104 19.00 20.84 -3.31
CA SER A 104 20.19 21.36 -3.99
C SER A 104 21.42 21.47 -3.08
N THR A 105 21.20 21.55 -1.77
CA THR A 105 22.28 21.67 -0.79
C THR A 105 22.72 20.27 -0.35
N GLU A 106 24.02 20.00 -0.47
CA GLU A 106 24.62 18.78 0.06
C GLU A 106 24.52 18.87 1.60
N THR A 107 23.45 18.32 2.16
CA THR A 107 23.13 18.42 3.59
C THR A 107 24.02 17.46 4.37
N GLY A 108 25.28 17.87 4.53
CA GLY A 108 26.34 17.09 5.19
C GLY A 108 26.56 17.41 6.67
N SER A 109 25.91 18.43 7.25
CA SER A 109 26.11 18.78 8.67
C SER A 109 24.83 18.59 9.49
N SER A 110 24.70 17.42 10.12
CA SER A 110 23.80 17.25 11.26
C SER A 110 24.48 17.78 12.52
N LYS A 111 23.78 18.62 13.29
CA LYS A 111 24.28 19.13 14.58
C LYS A 111 24.25 18.05 15.68
N ILE A 112 23.62 16.90 15.41
CA ILE A 112 23.44 15.80 16.35
C ILE A 112 24.09 14.50 15.84
N MET A 113 25.06 14.60 14.92
CA MET A 113 25.69 13.43 14.29
C MET A 113 26.27 12.43 15.31
N ASP A 114 26.92 12.90 16.37
CA ASP A 114 27.46 12.02 17.41
C ASP A 114 26.35 11.25 18.15
N GLN A 115 25.21 11.91 18.41
CA GLN A 115 24.06 11.28 19.05
C GLN A 115 23.41 10.24 18.13
N ILE A 116 23.32 10.55 16.83
CA ILE A 116 22.85 9.63 15.80
C ILE A 116 23.73 8.37 15.77
N LEU A 117 25.06 8.53 15.74
CA LEU A 117 25.99 7.40 15.71
C LEU A 117 25.88 6.53 16.97
N ILE A 118 25.77 7.14 18.15
CA ILE A 118 25.58 6.42 19.41
C ILE A 118 24.25 5.67 19.41
N ALA A 119 23.16 6.34 19.03
CA ALA A 119 21.83 5.73 19.00
C ALA A 119 21.78 4.57 18.01
N VAL A 120 22.29 4.77 16.80
CA VAL A 120 22.36 3.73 15.78
C VAL A 120 23.14 2.53 16.31
N ARG A 121 24.33 2.73 16.91
CA ARG A 121 25.14 1.66 17.52
C ARG A 121 24.45 0.93 18.66
N ASN A 122 23.69 1.63 19.49
CA ASN A 122 23.01 1.03 20.64
C ASN A 122 21.83 0.13 20.23
N HIS A 123 21.22 0.35 19.07
CA HIS A 123 20.03 -0.38 18.63
C HIS A 123 20.31 -1.47 17.58
N VAL A 124 21.57 -1.67 17.15
CA VAL A 124 21.97 -2.56 16.04
C VAL A 124 21.51 -4.03 16.18
N ASN A 125 21.08 -4.47 17.36
CA ASN A 125 20.72 -5.86 17.63
C ASN A 125 19.20 -6.10 17.85
N ALA A 126 18.34 -5.12 17.60
CA ALA A 126 16.89 -5.27 17.72
C ALA A 126 16.15 -4.51 16.58
N GLU A 127 15.59 -5.24 15.61
CA GLU A 127 15.08 -4.71 14.32
C GLU A 127 14.07 -3.58 14.48
N LYS A 128 13.17 -3.70 15.46
CA LYS A 128 12.14 -2.68 15.70
C LYS A 128 12.66 -1.46 16.47
N ASP A 129 13.80 -1.56 17.15
CA ASP A 129 14.23 -0.51 18.07
C ASP A 129 14.73 0.73 17.32
N LEU A 130 15.45 0.55 16.20
CA LEU A 130 15.91 1.70 15.41
C LEU A 130 14.76 2.37 14.66
N TYR A 131 13.82 1.61 14.10
CA TYR A 131 12.60 2.20 13.53
C TYR A 131 11.84 3.02 14.58
N GLN A 132 11.64 2.50 15.80
CA GLN A 132 10.95 3.24 16.86
C GLN A 132 11.72 4.49 17.30
N PHE A 133 13.04 4.42 17.38
CA PHE A 133 13.90 5.57 17.65
C PHE A 133 13.70 6.67 16.60
N PHE A 134 13.77 6.34 15.32
CA PHE A 134 13.54 7.30 14.23
C PHE A 134 12.13 7.89 14.29
N ARG A 135 11.11 7.02 14.36
CA ARG A 135 9.69 7.42 14.45
C ARG A 135 9.46 8.45 15.56
N SER A 136 10.11 8.27 16.71
CA SER A 136 9.92 9.16 17.87
C SER A 136 10.65 10.51 17.72
N ASN A 137 11.73 10.57 16.93
CA ASN A 137 12.57 11.77 16.84
C ASN A 137 12.35 12.60 15.57
N ILE A 138 11.89 11.99 14.47
CA ILE A 138 11.61 12.69 13.19
C ILE A 138 10.79 13.97 13.37
N PRO A 139 9.74 14.04 14.23
CA PRO A 139 9.01 15.28 14.44
C PRO A 139 9.88 16.47 14.84
N GLY A 140 10.89 16.25 15.68
CA GLY A 140 11.81 17.30 16.18
C GLY A 140 13.07 17.49 15.34
N TRP A 141 13.37 16.58 14.42
CA TRP A 141 14.56 16.65 13.57
C TRP A 141 14.41 17.60 12.38
N SER A 142 15.53 18.19 11.96
CA SER A 142 15.63 18.86 10.67
C SER A 142 15.74 17.85 9.52
N PHE A 143 15.48 18.27 8.28
CA PHE A 143 15.71 17.41 7.12
C PHE A 143 17.17 16.95 6.99
N GLY A 144 18.13 17.78 7.39
CA GLY A 144 19.56 17.40 7.41
C GLY A 144 19.85 16.28 8.42
N ASP A 145 19.20 16.30 9.59
CA ASP A 145 19.33 15.22 10.58
C ASP A 145 18.71 13.93 10.03
N ILE A 146 17.53 14.00 9.41
CA ILE A 146 16.89 12.83 8.78
C ILE A 146 17.80 12.23 7.71
N TRP A 147 18.35 13.07 6.83
CA TRP A 147 19.28 12.64 5.78
C TRP A 147 20.52 11.97 6.36
N ALA A 148 21.18 12.62 7.32
CA ALA A 148 22.38 12.09 7.97
C ALA A 148 22.11 10.75 8.65
N THR A 149 20.95 10.59 9.29
CA THR A 149 20.58 9.35 9.97
C THR A 149 20.28 8.23 8.96
N CYS A 150 19.55 8.50 7.87
CA CYS A 150 19.35 7.54 6.78
C CYS A 150 20.67 7.12 6.12
N ARG A 151 21.58 8.07 5.90
CA ARG A 151 22.93 7.80 5.38
C ARG A 151 23.74 6.92 6.32
N THR A 152 23.66 7.19 7.63
CA THR A 152 24.32 6.37 8.66
C THR A 152 23.81 4.92 8.63
N ILE A 153 22.49 4.70 8.46
CA ILE A 153 21.94 3.34 8.29
C ILE A 153 22.50 2.67 7.03
N ARG A 154 22.54 3.40 5.91
CA ARG A 154 23.12 2.88 4.66
C ARG A 154 24.58 2.47 4.85
N GLU A 155 25.37 3.28 5.55
CA GLU A 155 26.78 2.97 5.85
C GLU A 155 26.93 1.72 6.73
N LEU A 156 26.03 1.49 7.69
CA LEU A 156 26.00 0.25 8.47
C LEU A 156 25.84 -0.98 7.58
N ALA A 157 25.08 -0.87 6.49
CA ALA A 157 24.78 -1.99 5.60
C ALA A 157 26.02 -2.56 4.89
N ARG A 158 27.15 -1.84 4.93
CA ARG A 158 28.46 -2.32 4.43
C ARG A 158 29.03 -3.44 5.31
N ASN A 159 28.65 -3.51 6.58
CA ASN A 159 28.94 -4.67 7.43
C ASN A 159 27.92 -5.79 7.12
N PRO A 160 28.38 -7.00 6.75
CA PRO A 160 27.51 -8.16 6.50
C PRO A 160 26.53 -8.50 7.62
N GLU A 161 26.89 -8.26 8.88
CA GLU A 161 26.04 -8.53 10.04
C GLU A 161 24.85 -7.57 10.11
N HIS A 162 24.95 -6.38 9.51
CA HIS A 162 23.94 -5.31 9.62
C HIS A 162 23.21 -5.04 8.30
N THR A 163 23.58 -5.68 7.18
CA THR A 163 22.96 -5.41 5.87
C THR A 163 21.44 -5.61 5.89
N SER A 164 20.96 -6.75 6.42
CA SER A 164 19.51 -7.04 6.49
C SER A 164 18.79 -6.03 7.36
N TYR A 165 19.36 -5.75 8.52
CA TYR A 165 18.82 -4.81 9.50
C TYR A 165 18.65 -3.39 8.93
N ALA A 166 19.66 -2.92 8.19
CA ALA A 166 19.64 -1.60 7.55
C ALA A 166 18.57 -1.52 6.45
N ILE A 167 18.44 -2.58 5.63
CA ILE A 167 17.38 -2.68 4.62
C ILE A 167 16.00 -2.65 5.27
N GLU A 168 15.79 -3.46 6.31
CA GLU A 168 14.50 -3.54 6.99
C GLU A 168 14.12 -2.20 7.65
N THR A 169 15.05 -1.55 8.35
CA THR A 169 14.79 -0.27 9.01
C THR A 169 14.34 0.80 8.01
N LEU A 170 15.08 0.96 6.90
CA LEU A 170 14.72 1.93 5.86
C LEU A 170 13.41 1.54 5.14
N THR A 171 13.13 0.24 5.01
CA THR A 171 11.88 -0.26 4.44
C THR A 171 10.69 0.07 5.33
N LEU A 172 10.78 -0.17 6.65
CA LEU A 172 9.75 0.22 7.61
C LEU A 172 9.50 1.74 7.62
N LEU A 173 10.56 2.54 7.49
CA LEU A 173 10.44 4.01 7.36
C LEU A 173 9.78 4.44 6.04
N ASN A 174 9.96 3.69 4.95
CA ASN A 174 9.26 3.92 3.68
C ASN A 174 7.78 3.51 3.74
N ASP A 175 7.49 2.44 4.46
CA ASP A 175 6.22 1.72 4.37
C ASP A 175 5.17 2.15 5.40
N LEU A 176 5.57 2.50 6.61
CA LEU A 176 4.65 2.81 7.70
C LEU A 176 4.39 4.31 7.81
N ASN A 177 3.20 4.68 8.26
CA ASN A 177 2.88 6.06 8.60
C ASN A 177 3.33 6.37 10.02
N TYR A 178 3.83 7.59 10.24
CA TYR A 178 4.26 8.08 11.55
C TYR A 178 4.26 9.62 11.56
N PRO A 179 4.23 10.24 12.76
CA PRO A 179 4.26 11.69 12.88
C PRO A 179 5.51 12.30 12.24
N THR A 180 5.35 13.41 11.50
CA THR A 180 6.45 14.13 10.84
C THR A 180 6.70 15.54 11.41
N GLY A 181 5.93 15.96 12.42
CA GLY A 181 5.90 17.35 12.87
C GLY A 181 5.29 18.24 11.78
N ASN A 182 5.98 19.32 11.40
CA ASN A 182 5.56 20.22 10.31
C ASN A 182 6.20 19.89 8.95
N LYS A 183 6.98 18.80 8.86
CA LYS A 183 7.68 18.36 7.64
C LYS A 183 6.74 17.62 6.71
N ARG A 184 6.76 17.98 5.43
CA ARG A 184 6.01 17.28 4.39
C ARG A 184 6.50 15.84 4.26
N TRP A 185 5.55 14.89 4.27
CA TRP A 185 5.82 13.46 4.13
C TRP A 185 6.55 13.13 2.81
N SER A 186 6.14 13.76 1.71
CA SER A 186 6.75 13.57 0.38
C SER A 186 8.27 13.79 0.38
N HIS A 187 8.74 14.83 1.08
CA HIS A 187 10.16 15.15 1.19
C HIS A 187 10.89 14.10 2.03
N ILE A 188 10.35 13.71 3.18
CA ILE A 188 10.94 12.65 4.02
C ILE A 188 11.03 11.33 3.23
N LEU A 189 9.95 10.98 2.55
CA LEU A 189 9.88 9.77 1.72
C LEU A 189 10.88 9.80 0.57
N HIS A 190 11.12 10.96 -0.05
CA HIS A 190 12.15 11.12 -1.06
C HIS A 190 13.56 10.87 -0.51
N ILE A 191 13.88 11.37 0.69
CA ILE A 191 15.17 11.13 1.37
C ILE A 191 15.37 9.63 1.62
N ILE A 192 14.37 8.98 2.25
CA ILE A 192 14.43 7.55 2.58
C ILE A 192 14.62 6.72 1.32
N ARG A 193 13.84 6.96 0.27
CA ARG A 193 13.93 6.22 -0.99
C ARG A 193 15.26 6.44 -1.70
N THR A 194 15.83 7.63 -1.60
CA THR A 194 17.15 7.94 -2.18
C THR A 194 18.25 7.13 -1.51
N GLU A 195 18.28 7.11 -0.18
CA GLU A 195 19.26 6.34 0.58
C GLU A 195 19.02 4.82 0.44
N LEU A 196 17.77 4.36 0.41
CA LEU A 196 17.43 2.94 0.21
C LEU A 196 17.85 2.43 -1.17
N ASN A 197 17.57 3.19 -2.24
CA ASN A 197 18.06 2.85 -3.58
C ASN A 197 19.60 2.86 -3.65
N SER A 198 20.25 3.79 -2.96
CA SER A 198 21.70 3.86 -2.90
C SER A 198 22.30 2.67 -2.16
N LEU A 199 21.66 2.22 -1.06
CA LEU A 199 22.03 1.00 -0.35
C LEU A 199 21.98 -0.21 -1.28
N PHE A 200 20.87 -0.39 -2.02
CA PHE A 200 20.74 -1.52 -2.94
C PHE A 200 21.79 -1.52 -4.06
N ARG A 201 22.18 -0.33 -4.57
CA ARG A 201 23.25 -0.21 -5.58
C ARG A 201 24.65 -0.46 -5.03
N GLU A 202 24.86 -0.35 -3.72
CA GLU A 202 26.12 -0.69 -3.03
C GLU A 202 26.22 -2.18 -2.65
N LEU A 203 25.20 -2.99 -2.95
CA LEU A 203 25.27 -4.44 -2.81
C LEU A 203 26.30 -5.03 -3.80
N PRO A 204 27.00 -6.11 -3.42
CA PRO A 204 28.07 -6.65 -4.24
C PRO A 204 27.49 -7.29 -5.52
N PRO A 205 28.09 -7.08 -6.69
CA PRO A 205 27.59 -7.63 -7.93
C PRO A 205 27.64 -9.16 -7.90
N VAL A 206 26.74 -9.84 -8.63
CA VAL A 206 26.64 -11.32 -8.61
C VAL A 206 27.94 -12.04 -8.99
N LYS A 207 28.82 -11.41 -9.76
CA LYS A 207 30.14 -11.97 -10.09
C LYS A 207 31.14 -11.95 -8.93
N ASP A 208 30.92 -11.11 -7.92
CA ASP A 208 31.76 -11.04 -6.74
C ASP A 208 31.45 -12.23 -5.81
N GLN A 209 32.47 -13.03 -5.56
CA GLN A 209 32.43 -14.19 -4.67
C GLN A 209 33.31 -13.98 -3.43
N THR A 210 33.97 -12.83 -3.31
CA THR A 210 34.86 -12.49 -2.20
C THR A 210 34.11 -11.80 -1.07
N ASP A 211 32.99 -11.14 -1.38
CA ASP A 211 32.15 -10.45 -0.40
C ASP A 211 31.31 -11.45 0.42
N SER A 212 31.38 -11.34 1.76
CA SER A 212 30.69 -12.23 2.70
C SER A 212 29.23 -11.88 2.96
N ARG A 213 28.70 -10.79 2.39
CA ARG A 213 27.28 -10.44 2.48
C ARG A 213 26.41 -11.49 1.81
N GLN A 214 25.19 -11.69 2.33
CA GLN A 214 24.22 -12.67 1.80
C GLN A 214 23.47 -12.19 0.54
N TYR A 215 23.75 -10.98 0.08
CA TYR A 215 23.03 -10.30 -1.01
C TYR A 215 23.91 -10.21 -2.25
N ARG A 216 23.32 -10.34 -3.44
CA ARG A 216 23.99 -10.08 -4.72
C ARG A 216 23.17 -9.17 -5.60
N LEU A 217 23.83 -8.36 -6.42
CA LEU A 217 23.20 -7.41 -7.32
C LEU A 217 23.39 -7.80 -8.78
N ILE A 218 22.33 -7.66 -9.57
CA ILE A 218 22.41 -7.47 -11.02
C ILE A 218 21.70 -6.19 -11.43
N ASP A 219 22.18 -5.60 -12.52
CA ASP A 219 21.55 -4.50 -13.25
C ASP A 219 21.46 -4.87 -14.73
N PHE A 220 20.93 -3.98 -15.57
CA PHE A 220 20.83 -4.27 -17.01
C PHE A 220 22.19 -4.55 -17.65
N LYS A 221 23.28 -3.91 -17.21
CA LYS A 221 24.62 -4.10 -17.79
C LYS A 221 25.22 -5.46 -17.41
N THR A 222 25.02 -5.88 -16.17
CA THR A 222 25.59 -7.10 -15.55
C THR A 222 24.66 -8.30 -15.60
N ARG A 223 23.43 -8.16 -16.13
CA ARG A 223 22.42 -9.22 -16.23
C ARG A 223 22.93 -10.53 -16.82
N LYS A 224 23.92 -10.47 -17.74
CA LYS A 224 24.51 -11.66 -18.37
C LYS A 224 25.47 -12.44 -17.46
N ASP A 225 25.89 -11.84 -16.35
CA ASP A 225 26.71 -12.48 -15.32
C ASP A 225 25.85 -13.32 -14.34
N LEU A 226 24.53 -13.35 -14.53
CA LEU A 226 23.61 -14.10 -13.68
C LEU A 226 24.03 -15.57 -13.59
N ARG A 227 24.11 -16.04 -12.34
CA ARG A 227 24.39 -17.43 -11.94
C ARG A 227 23.50 -17.82 -10.78
N GLY A 228 23.51 -19.10 -10.40
CA GLY A 228 22.91 -19.57 -9.15
C GLY A 228 23.63 -19.03 -7.90
N PRO A 229 22.99 -19.06 -6.73
CA PRO A 229 23.59 -18.61 -5.47
C PRO A 229 24.79 -19.47 -5.07
N ALA A 230 25.86 -18.83 -4.60
CA ALA A 230 26.99 -19.51 -3.98
C ALA A 230 26.73 -19.74 -2.48
N PHE A 231 27.63 -20.45 -1.80
CA PHE A 231 27.50 -20.69 -0.36
C PHE A 231 27.38 -19.37 0.42
N GLY A 232 26.32 -19.25 1.24
CA GLY A 232 26.03 -18.06 2.04
C GLY A 232 25.21 -16.97 1.32
N GLU A 233 25.08 -17.02 0.00
CA GLU A 233 24.24 -16.09 -0.75
C GLU A 233 22.77 -16.53 -0.70
N LYS A 234 21.87 -15.58 -0.39
CA LYS A 234 20.45 -15.85 -0.15
C LYS A 234 19.51 -14.99 -1.00
N THR A 235 19.87 -13.73 -1.22
CA THR A 235 19.00 -12.73 -1.86
C THR A 235 19.63 -12.13 -3.11
N LEU A 236 18.91 -12.15 -4.22
CA LEU A 236 19.29 -11.45 -5.44
C LEU A 236 18.52 -10.12 -5.55
N ALA A 237 19.25 -9.02 -5.52
CA ALA A 237 18.76 -7.70 -5.88
C ALA A 237 18.87 -7.47 -7.40
N ILE A 238 17.84 -6.87 -7.99
CA ILE A 238 17.73 -6.53 -9.40
C ILE A 238 17.43 -5.03 -9.49
N ASP A 239 18.37 -4.22 -9.97
CA ASP A 239 18.10 -2.83 -10.33
C ASP A 239 17.33 -2.81 -11.65
N ALA A 240 16.01 -2.59 -11.56
CA ALA A 240 15.09 -2.66 -12.69
C ALA A 240 15.17 -1.44 -13.61
N GLY A 241 15.79 -0.33 -13.19
CA GLY A 241 15.59 0.99 -13.81
C GLY A 241 16.07 1.12 -15.26
N LEU A 242 16.98 0.25 -15.71
CA LEU A 242 17.45 0.20 -17.11
C LEU A 242 16.95 -1.02 -17.88
N PHE A 243 16.17 -1.90 -17.25
CA PHE A 243 15.52 -3.01 -17.95
C PHE A 243 14.32 -2.48 -18.74
N PRO A 244 14.09 -2.99 -19.97
CA PRO A 244 12.86 -2.70 -20.70
C PRO A 244 11.66 -3.20 -19.89
N PRO A 245 10.50 -2.52 -19.98
CA PRO A 245 9.33 -2.86 -19.18
C PRO A 245 8.71 -4.22 -19.53
N GLU A 246 9.00 -4.76 -20.71
CA GLU A 246 8.54 -6.06 -21.20
C GLU A 246 9.51 -6.65 -22.25
N GLY A 247 9.24 -7.88 -22.69
CA GLY A 247 10.05 -8.62 -23.67
C GLY A 247 11.09 -9.55 -23.03
N ASP A 248 11.87 -10.24 -23.86
CA ASP A 248 12.76 -11.32 -23.40
C ASP A 248 13.94 -10.86 -22.53
N GLU A 249 14.24 -9.57 -22.58
CA GLU A 249 15.34 -8.93 -21.85
C GLU A 249 14.83 -8.06 -20.68
N CYS A 250 13.55 -8.16 -20.29
CA CYS A 250 13.02 -7.46 -19.11
C CYS A 250 13.48 -8.09 -17.79
N ASP A 251 13.38 -7.33 -16.71
CA ASP A 251 13.72 -7.73 -15.34
C ASP A 251 12.90 -8.94 -14.89
N ALA A 252 11.60 -8.99 -15.18
CA ALA A 252 10.75 -10.13 -14.83
C ALA A 252 11.25 -11.44 -15.45
N ARG A 253 11.76 -11.40 -16.69
CA ARG A 253 12.34 -12.59 -17.34
C ARG A 253 13.65 -13.00 -16.68
N TYR A 254 14.48 -12.05 -16.27
CA TYR A 254 15.71 -12.33 -15.53
C TYR A 254 15.45 -12.84 -14.11
N LEU A 255 14.38 -12.38 -13.45
CA LEU A 255 13.91 -12.94 -12.18
C LEU A 255 13.56 -14.43 -12.34
N VAL A 256 12.82 -14.79 -13.39
CA VAL A 256 12.52 -16.21 -13.68
C VAL A 256 13.80 -17.01 -13.94
N ARG A 257 14.75 -16.48 -14.72
CA ARG A 257 16.06 -17.14 -14.95
C ARG A 257 16.81 -17.35 -13.64
N ALA A 258 16.80 -16.36 -12.75
CA ALA A 258 17.45 -16.45 -11.44
C ALA A 258 16.78 -17.48 -10.53
N TYR A 259 15.44 -17.52 -10.52
CA TYR A 259 14.68 -18.55 -9.81
C TYR A 259 15.05 -19.97 -10.29
N MET A 260 15.10 -20.17 -11.62
CA MET A 260 15.53 -21.44 -12.22
C MET A 260 16.98 -21.79 -11.90
N ALA A 261 17.84 -20.79 -11.67
CA ALA A 261 19.22 -20.97 -11.23
C ALA A 261 19.36 -21.25 -9.71
N GLY A 262 18.26 -21.23 -8.95
CA GLY A 262 18.23 -21.61 -7.53
C GLY A 262 17.99 -20.46 -6.56
N TRP A 263 17.87 -19.21 -7.01
CA TRP A 263 17.51 -18.10 -6.12
C TRP A 263 16.06 -18.21 -5.64
N ARG A 264 15.81 -17.78 -4.40
CA ARG A 264 14.47 -17.83 -3.78
C ARG A 264 14.04 -16.50 -3.15
N ASN A 265 14.98 -15.65 -2.75
CA ASN A 265 14.68 -14.33 -2.21
C ASN A 265 15.12 -13.27 -3.21
N PHE A 266 14.24 -12.31 -3.48
CA PHE A 266 14.46 -11.26 -4.45
C PHE A 266 14.16 -9.89 -3.89
N ILE A 267 14.96 -8.91 -4.31
CA ILE A 267 14.68 -7.48 -4.19
C ILE A 267 14.67 -6.93 -5.61
N VAL A 268 13.52 -6.45 -6.09
CA VAL A 268 13.43 -5.72 -7.36
C VAL A 268 13.23 -4.27 -7.01
N PHE A 269 14.17 -3.39 -7.37
CA PHE A 269 14.12 -2.00 -6.96
C PHE A 269 14.35 -1.06 -8.13
N ASN A 270 14.14 0.25 -7.89
CA ASN A 270 14.20 1.26 -8.93
C ASN A 270 13.19 1.00 -10.07
N CYS A 271 12.04 0.40 -9.73
CA CYS A 271 10.97 0.18 -10.68
C CYS A 271 10.38 1.50 -11.19
N ALA A 272 10.15 1.58 -12.49
CA ALA A 272 9.55 2.71 -13.20
C ALA A 272 8.62 2.20 -14.32
N GLY A 273 7.81 1.19 -14.01
CA GLY A 273 6.80 0.60 -14.90
C GLY A 273 7.15 -0.77 -15.45
N GLN A 274 8.14 -1.46 -14.89
CA GLN A 274 8.43 -2.85 -15.24
C GLN A 274 7.22 -3.75 -14.96
N ARG A 275 6.79 -4.49 -15.98
CA ARG A 275 5.58 -5.32 -15.98
C ARG A 275 5.93 -6.75 -15.60
N TYR A 276 4.91 -7.52 -15.20
CA TYR A 276 5.00 -8.98 -15.03
C TYR A 276 5.96 -9.48 -13.92
N ILE A 277 6.42 -8.62 -13.00
CA ILE A 277 7.27 -9.06 -11.87
C ILE A 277 6.57 -10.21 -11.11
N GLY A 278 7.28 -11.33 -10.91
CA GLY A 278 6.76 -12.54 -10.26
C GLY A 278 5.96 -13.49 -11.17
N CYS A 279 5.71 -13.12 -12.44
CA CYS A 279 5.08 -14.02 -13.40
C CYS A 279 6.04 -15.10 -13.89
N GLY A 280 5.50 -16.27 -14.25
CA GLY A 280 6.27 -17.32 -14.94
C GLY A 280 7.20 -18.16 -14.06
N LEU A 281 7.07 -18.06 -12.73
CA LEU A 281 7.80 -18.91 -11.78
C LEU A 281 7.33 -20.38 -11.77
N GLY A 282 6.13 -20.64 -12.30
CA GLY A 282 5.52 -21.97 -12.29
C GLY A 282 4.77 -22.27 -10.98
N PRO A 283 4.35 -23.53 -10.79
CA PRO A 283 3.58 -23.95 -9.62
C PRO A 283 4.46 -24.15 -8.38
N GLN A 284 3.83 -24.16 -7.19
CA GLN A 284 4.43 -24.56 -5.90
C GLN A 284 5.67 -23.73 -5.51
N THR A 285 5.52 -22.41 -5.53
CA THR A 285 6.59 -21.43 -5.28
C THR A 285 6.55 -20.86 -3.86
N HIS A 286 6.05 -21.63 -2.88
CA HIS A 286 5.87 -21.19 -1.48
C HIS A 286 7.18 -20.82 -0.77
N ASP A 287 8.33 -21.23 -1.31
CA ASP A 287 9.66 -20.88 -0.84
C ASP A 287 10.22 -19.59 -1.46
N VAL A 288 9.48 -18.94 -2.37
CA VAL A 288 9.90 -17.71 -3.07
C VAL A 288 9.34 -16.47 -2.39
N THR A 289 10.21 -15.50 -2.10
CA THR A 289 9.84 -14.16 -1.61
C THR A 289 10.40 -13.07 -2.53
N ILE A 290 9.56 -12.11 -2.92
CA ILE A 290 9.95 -10.97 -3.79
C ILE A 290 9.52 -9.67 -3.12
N ASN A 291 10.48 -8.81 -2.82
CA ASN A 291 10.25 -7.44 -2.36
C ASN A 291 10.41 -6.48 -3.54
N VAL A 292 9.43 -5.60 -3.76
CA VAL A 292 9.38 -4.72 -4.94
C VAL A 292 9.34 -3.26 -4.49
N TYR A 293 10.31 -2.46 -4.95
CA TYR A 293 10.52 -1.07 -4.58
C TYR A 293 10.47 -0.15 -5.79
N GLY A 294 9.80 1.00 -5.64
CA GLY A 294 9.54 1.93 -6.74
C GLY A 294 8.14 1.72 -7.33
N SER A 295 7.95 2.18 -8.56
CA SER A 295 6.67 2.14 -9.26
C SER A 295 6.64 0.94 -10.21
N CYS A 296 6.17 -0.21 -9.73
CA CYS A 296 5.98 -1.40 -10.56
C CYS A 296 4.83 -1.24 -11.56
N GLY A 297 4.94 -1.85 -12.73
CA GLY A 297 3.95 -1.81 -13.80
C GLY A 297 2.88 -2.90 -13.69
N ASP A 298 2.06 -2.99 -14.75
CA ASP A 298 0.93 -3.91 -14.83
C ASP A 298 1.32 -5.39 -14.68
N TYR A 299 0.32 -6.21 -14.31
CA TYR A 299 0.42 -7.68 -14.24
C TYR A 299 1.41 -8.24 -13.21
N LEU A 300 1.95 -7.42 -12.31
CA LEU A 300 2.75 -7.94 -11.20
C LEU A 300 1.97 -9.04 -10.46
N ALA A 301 2.66 -10.10 -10.04
CA ALA A 301 2.08 -11.27 -9.37
C ALA A 301 0.98 -12.02 -10.16
N SER A 302 0.86 -11.80 -11.47
CA SER A 302 -0.11 -12.55 -12.28
C SER A 302 0.26 -14.04 -12.34
N GLY A 303 -0.71 -14.89 -12.03
CA GLY A 303 -0.59 -16.35 -12.10
C GLY A 303 0.32 -16.98 -11.05
N ILE A 304 0.67 -16.27 -9.96
CA ILE A 304 1.49 -16.89 -8.92
C ILE A 304 0.76 -18.04 -8.23
N ASP A 305 1.55 -19.02 -7.82
CA ASP A 305 1.10 -20.25 -7.20
C ASP A 305 2.06 -20.61 -6.05
N GLY A 306 1.98 -19.85 -4.95
CA GLY A 306 2.74 -20.07 -3.72
C GLY A 306 3.54 -18.86 -3.23
N ALA A 307 4.19 -18.12 -4.14
CA ALA A 307 5.12 -17.05 -3.78
C ALA A 307 4.54 -15.98 -2.84
N THR A 308 5.41 -15.39 -2.03
CA THR A 308 5.13 -14.17 -1.26
C THR A 308 5.69 -12.97 -2.00
N ILE A 309 4.85 -12.01 -2.36
CA ILE A 309 5.27 -10.77 -3.02
C ILE A 309 4.82 -9.57 -2.20
N ILE A 310 5.76 -8.66 -1.92
CA ILE A 310 5.57 -7.48 -1.10
C ILE A 310 5.93 -6.25 -1.94
N VAL A 311 4.98 -5.34 -2.11
CA VAL A 311 5.16 -4.08 -2.83
C VAL A 311 5.26 -2.93 -1.82
N HIS A 312 6.44 -2.30 -1.77
CA HIS A 312 6.80 -1.21 -0.86
C HIS A 312 6.37 0.16 -1.40
N GLY A 313 5.08 0.26 -1.73
CA GLY A 313 4.48 1.43 -2.37
C GLY A 313 3.19 1.07 -3.11
N ASN A 314 2.83 1.89 -4.10
CA ASN A 314 1.66 1.68 -4.94
C ASN A 314 1.95 0.65 -6.05
N ALA A 315 0.92 -0.08 -6.45
CA ALA A 315 0.95 -1.01 -7.56
C ALA A 315 -0.11 -0.65 -8.61
N GLN A 316 0.11 -1.09 -9.85
CA GLN A 316 -0.67 -0.70 -11.01
C GLN A 316 -1.82 -1.66 -11.34
N ASP A 317 -2.32 -1.55 -12.58
CA ASP A 317 -3.47 -2.29 -13.06
C ASP A 317 -3.14 -3.79 -13.17
N GLN A 318 -4.19 -4.61 -13.08
CA GLN A 318 -4.15 -6.06 -13.32
C GLN A 318 -3.20 -6.83 -12.39
N LEU A 319 -2.81 -6.20 -11.28
CA LEU A 319 -2.02 -6.80 -10.22
C LEU A 319 -2.70 -8.08 -9.69
N GLY A 320 -1.94 -9.18 -9.59
CA GLY A 320 -2.40 -10.45 -9.03
C GLY A 320 -3.47 -11.16 -9.86
N GLN A 321 -3.58 -10.85 -11.16
CA GLN A 321 -4.49 -11.54 -12.06
C GLN A 321 -4.29 -13.06 -11.97
N ILE A 322 -5.40 -13.82 -11.94
CA ILE A 322 -5.43 -15.29 -11.91
C ILE A 322 -4.53 -15.96 -10.84
N ILE A 323 -4.20 -15.25 -9.74
CA ILE A 323 -3.47 -15.81 -8.62
C ILE A 323 -4.15 -17.09 -8.11
N LYS A 324 -3.37 -18.16 -7.93
CA LYS A 324 -3.88 -19.46 -7.46
C LYS A 324 -3.76 -19.59 -5.94
N GLU A 325 -2.58 -19.31 -5.41
CA GLU A 325 -2.28 -19.28 -3.98
C GLU A 325 -1.00 -18.46 -3.72
N GLY A 326 -0.66 -18.23 -2.46
CA GLY A 326 0.47 -17.40 -2.04
C GLY A 326 0.02 -16.17 -1.24
N LYS A 327 0.96 -15.24 -1.02
CA LYS A 327 0.71 -14.01 -0.25
C LYS A 327 1.10 -12.78 -1.07
N LEU A 328 0.22 -11.79 -1.12
CA LEU A 328 0.47 -10.53 -1.81
C LEU A 328 0.19 -9.35 -0.87
N VAL A 329 1.21 -8.53 -0.60
CA VAL A 329 1.12 -7.39 0.34
C VAL A 329 1.46 -6.10 -0.40
N ILE A 330 0.63 -5.08 -0.25
CA ILE A 330 0.81 -3.77 -0.88
C ILE A 330 0.76 -2.68 0.19
N TYR A 331 1.85 -1.95 0.36
CA TYR A 331 1.97 -0.85 1.33
C TYR A 331 1.38 0.50 0.84
N GLY A 332 0.87 0.52 -0.39
CA GLY A 332 0.18 1.65 -1.00
C GLY A 332 -1.18 1.29 -1.60
N ASP A 333 -1.56 1.99 -2.67
CA ASP A 333 -2.78 1.75 -3.45
C ASP A 333 -2.57 0.73 -4.57
N VAL A 334 -3.65 0.10 -5.06
CA VAL A 334 -3.66 -0.79 -6.21
C VAL A 334 -4.52 -0.26 -7.35
N GLY A 335 -4.09 -0.51 -8.59
CA GLY A 335 -4.76 -0.07 -9.81
C GLY A 335 -6.03 -0.84 -10.16
N GLN A 336 -6.53 -0.59 -11.37
CA GLN A 336 -7.76 -1.17 -11.88
C GLN A 336 -7.63 -2.67 -12.13
N THR A 337 -8.73 -3.42 -12.01
CA THR A 337 -8.81 -4.87 -12.32
C THR A 337 -7.82 -5.71 -11.50
N PHE A 338 -7.43 -5.19 -10.34
CA PHE A 338 -6.73 -5.91 -9.29
C PHE A 338 -7.41 -7.26 -9.03
N LEU A 339 -6.66 -8.35 -9.02
CA LEU A 339 -7.15 -9.72 -8.80
C LEU A 339 -8.20 -10.19 -9.83
N TYR A 340 -8.14 -9.72 -11.08
CA TYR A 340 -8.98 -10.28 -12.15
C TYR A 340 -8.86 -11.81 -12.21
N GLY A 341 -9.96 -12.53 -12.06
CA GLY A 341 -9.97 -14.00 -12.15
C GLY A 341 -9.17 -14.73 -11.06
N ALA A 342 -8.87 -14.09 -9.92
CA ALA A 342 -8.16 -14.73 -8.82
C ALA A 342 -8.90 -15.99 -8.33
N LYS A 343 -8.14 -17.03 -7.97
CA LYS A 343 -8.65 -18.33 -7.52
C LYS A 343 -8.40 -18.57 -6.01
N GLY A 344 -7.48 -17.82 -5.41
CA GLY A 344 -7.03 -18.02 -4.03
C GLY A 344 -6.02 -16.96 -3.59
N GLY A 345 -5.26 -17.29 -2.55
CA GLY A 345 -4.23 -16.42 -1.98
C GLY A 345 -4.71 -15.57 -0.80
N ALA A 346 -3.75 -15.06 -0.03
CA ALA A 346 -3.95 -14.11 1.06
C ALA A 346 -3.39 -12.74 0.65
N ILE A 347 -4.28 -11.75 0.51
CA ILE A 347 -3.94 -10.47 -0.10
C ILE A 347 -4.30 -9.32 0.84
N TYR A 348 -3.34 -8.41 1.03
CA TYR A 348 -3.42 -7.30 1.99
C TYR A 348 -3.02 -5.98 1.31
N VAL A 349 -3.92 -5.00 1.34
CA VAL A 349 -3.71 -3.66 0.76
C VAL A 349 -3.83 -2.63 1.87
N LYS A 350 -2.76 -1.84 2.09
CA LYS A 350 -2.75 -0.73 3.06
C LYS A 350 -3.57 0.47 2.58
N GLY A 351 -3.54 0.76 1.29
CA GLY A 351 -4.28 1.86 0.67
C GLY A 351 -5.63 1.42 0.09
N ASN A 352 -5.97 2.06 -1.02
CA ASN A 352 -7.21 1.87 -1.77
C ASN A 352 -7.01 0.95 -2.97
N ALA A 353 -8.11 0.40 -3.48
CA ALA A 353 -8.17 -0.20 -4.81
C ALA A 353 -8.89 0.74 -5.78
N ALA A 354 -8.50 0.73 -7.06
CA ALA A 354 -9.21 1.49 -8.08
C ALA A 354 -10.51 0.77 -8.52
N GLY A 355 -10.84 0.80 -9.82
CA GLY A 355 -12.08 0.19 -10.33
C GLY A 355 -11.98 -1.33 -10.53
N ARG A 356 -13.11 -2.04 -10.39
CA ARG A 356 -13.27 -3.48 -10.67
C ARG A 356 -12.31 -4.43 -9.93
N PRO A 357 -11.99 -4.23 -8.64
CA PRO A 357 -11.18 -5.21 -7.92
C PRO A 357 -11.94 -6.54 -7.78
N MET A 358 -11.20 -7.64 -7.98
CA MET A 358 -11.63 -9.04 -7.90
C MET A 358 -12.71 -9.46 -8.91
N ILE A 359 -12.82 -8.74 -10.03
CA ILE A 359 -13.76 -9.12 -11.09
C ILE A 359 -13.50 -10.57 -11.55
N ASN A 360 -14.57 -11.36 -11.69
CA ASN A 360 -14.53 -12.77 -12.08
C ASN A 360 -13.69 -13.68 -11.15
N SER A 361 -13.39 -13.27 -9.91
CA SER A 361 -12.68 -14.14 -8.97
C SER A 361 -13.56 -15.32 -8.53
N VAL A 362 -12.91 -16.47 -8.33
CA VAL A 362 -13.50 -17.77 -7.98
C VAL A 362 -12.74 -18.40 -6.82
N GLY A 363 -13.19 -19.54 -6.31
CA GLY A 363 -12.41 -20.32 -5.36
C GLY A 363 -12.30 -19.67 -3.99
N ARG A 364 -11.08 -19.44 -3.49
CA ARG A 364 -10.82 -19.08 -2.08
C ARG A 364 -9.94 -17.84 -1.84
N PRO A 365 -10.07 -16.74 -2.60
CA PRO A 365 -9.32 -15.53 -2.32
C PRO A 365 -9.70 -14.97 -0.94
N ARG A 366 -8.69 -14.50 -0.20
CA ARG A 366 -8.84 -13.87 1.12
C ARG A 366 -8.24 -12.47 1.00
N VAL A 367 -9.07 -11.47 0.78
CA VAL A 367 -8.61 -10.12 0.43
C VAL A 367 -8.96 -9.15 1.55
N LEU A 368 -8.03 -8.27 1.92
CA LEU A 368 -8.28 -7.18 2.86
C LEU A 368 -7.76 -5.87 2.26
N ILE A 369 -8.65 -4.88 2.20
CA ILE A 369 -8.36 -3.52 1.73
C ILE A 369 -8.63 -2.57 2.89
N ASN A 370 -7.61 -1.87 3.38
CA ASN A 370 -7.78 -0.95 4.51
C ASN A 370 -8.47 0.35 4.10
N GLY A 371 -8.11 0.87 2.92
CA GLY A 371 -8.80 1.98 2.29
C GLY A 371 -10.19 1.58 1.81
N THR A 372 -10.53 2.05 0.62
CA THR A 372 -11.77 1.70 -0.04
C THR A 372 -11.51 1.22 -1.47
N SER A 373 -12.56 1.06 -2.26
CA SER A 373 -12.42 1.01 -3.70
C SER A 373 -13.42 1.89 -4.43
N LEU A 374 -13.14 2.11 -5.71
CA LEU A 374 -14.11 2.70 -6.65
C LEU A 374 -15.18 1.65 -7.03
N ASP A 375 -15.84 1.85 -8.16
CA ASP A 375 -16.96 1.00 -8.60
C ASP A 375 -16.58 -0.47 -8.85
N PHE A 376 -17.61 -1.32 -8.78
CA PHE A 376 -17.58 -2.74 -9.20
C PHE A 376 -16.66 -3.65 -8.37
N LEU A 377 -16.55 -3.40 -7.06
CA LEU A 377 -15.84 -4.32 -6.18
C LEU A 377 -16.56 -5.67 -6.16
N GLY A 378 -15.86 -6.75 -6.53
CA GLY A 378 -16.42 -8.10 -6.55
C GLY A 378 -17.46 -8.32 -7.67
N GLU A 379 -17.34 -7.62 -8.80
CA GLU A 379 -18.19 -7.90 -9.96
C GLU A 379 -18.00 -9.34 -10.45
N SER A 380 -19.10 -10.07 -10.64
CA SER A 380 -19.08 -11.49 -11.01
C SER A 380 -18.21 -12.33 -10.06
N PHE A 381 -18.24 -12.02 -8.76
CA PHE A 381 -17.54 -12.81 -7.75
C PHE A 381 -18.25 -14.15 -7.54
N MET A 382 -17.54 -15.24 -7.83
CA MET A 382 -18.06 -16.61 -7.91
C MET A 382 -17.31 -17.51 -6.94
N ALA A 383 -17.00 -17.00 -5.75
CA ALA A 383 -16.07 -17.64 -4.83
C ALA A 383 -16.73 -18.62 -3.85
N GLY A 384 -17.99 -19.02 -4.01
CA GLY A 384 -18.68 -19.97 -3.11
C GLY A 384 -18.84 -19.46 -1.65
N ASP A 385 -19.36 -20.28 -0.74
CA ASP A 385 -19.62 -19.85 0.65
C ASP A 385 -18.32 -19.64 1.45
N PRO A 386 -18.04 -18.44 2.00
CA PRO A 386 -16.88 -18.17 2.85
C PRO A 386 -16.69 -19.17 4.01
N HIS A 387 -17.78 -19.66 4.58
CA HIS A 387 -17.78 -20.64 5.69
C HIS A 387 -17.53 -22.08 5.25
N ASN A 388 -17.57 -22.33 3.94
CA ASN A 388 -17.24 -23.62 3.32
C ASN A 388 -16.09 -23.46 2.31
N LYS A 389 -15.00 -22.85 2.76
CA LYS A 389 -13.75 -22.63 2.00
C LYS A 389 -13.87 -21.69 0.80
N GLY A 390 -15.02 -21.07 0.56
CA GLY A 390 -15.20 -20.06 -0.47
C GLY A 390 -14.49 -18.74 -0.14
N GLY A 391 -14.35 -17.83 -1.11
CA GLY A 391 -13.61 -16.56 -1.03
C GLY A 391 -14.38 -15.40 -0.39
N PHE A 392 -13.65 -14.38 0.09
CA PHE A 392 -14.24 -13.15 0.62
C PHE A 392 -13.28 -11.96 0.53
N VAL A 393 -13.83 -10.76 0.72
CA VAL A 393 -13.10 -9.50 0.87
C VAL A 393 -13.51 -8.76 2.13
N ILE A 394 -12.55 -8.11 2.80
CA ILE A 394 -12.75 -7.18 3.89
C ILE A 394 -12.39 -5.77 3.41
N VAL A 395 -13.24 -4.78 3.67
CA VAL A 395 -12.97 -3.36 3.40
C VAL A 395 -13.12 -2.58 4.69
N ASN A 396 -12.04 -1.95 5.16
CA ASN A 396 -12.07 -1.19 6.42
C ASN A 396 -12.51 0.26 6.23
N GLY A 397 -12.38 0.85 5.04
CA GLY A 397 -12.85 2.20 4.77
C GLY A 397 -12.14 3.24 5.65
N ILE A 398 -10.83 3.13 5.83
CA ILE A 398 -10.00 4.06 6.61
C ILE A 398 -8.92 4.72 5.75
N ARG A 399 -8.35 5.81 6.24
CA ARG A 399 -7.10 6.39 5.72
C ARG A 399 -6.20 6.78 6.88
N PHE A 400 -4.95 7.10 6.59
CA PHE A 400 -4.08 7.74 7.58
C PHE A 400 -4.24 9.27 7.51
N ASN A 401 -4.22 9.95 8.66
CA ASN A 401 -4.02 11.40 8.73
C ASN A 401 -2.52 11.74 8.60
N GLU A 402 -2.17 13.03 8.68
CA GLU A 402 -0.77 13.46 8.53
C GLU A 402 0.10 13.15 9.77
N GLU A 403 -0.53 12.75 10.86
CA GLU A 403 0.08 12.30 12.11
C GLU A 403 0.33 10.78 12.09
N GLY A 404 -0.17 10.09 11.06
CA GLY A 404 -0.04 8.64 10.89
C GLY A 404 -1.01 7.82 11.71
N GLU A 405 -2.10 8.42 12.16
CA GLU A 405 -3.22 7.75 12.84
C GLU A 405 -4.29 7.35 11.82
N ILE A 406 -5.01 6.27 12.10
CA ILE A 406 -6.13 5.88 11.25
C ILE A 406 -7.33 6.79 11.50
N VAL A 407 -8.00 7.20 10.43
CA VAL A 407 -9.25 7.95 10.47
C VAL A 407 -10.26 7.30 9.52
N PRO A 408 -11.54 7.16 9.93
CA PRO A 408 -12.58 6.67 9.03
C PRO A 408 -12.72 7.54 7.79
N LEU A 409 -12.98 6.90 6.64
CA LEU A 409 -13.45 7.61 5.46
C LEU A 409 -14.88 8.09 5.69
N PRO A 410 -15.28 9.25 5.12
CA PRO A 410 -16.66 9.71 5.17
C PRO A 410 -17.62 8.67 4.60
N GLU A 411 -17.26 8.02 3.50
CA GLU A 411 -17.97 6.87 2.94
C GLU A 411 -17.03 5.65 2.96
N PRO A 412 -17.33 4.58 3.70
CA PRO A 412 -16.49 3.38 3.73
C PRO A 412 -16.36 2.73 2.35
N TYR A 413 -17.38 2.89 1.51
CA TYR A 413 -17.41 2.49 0.11
C TYR A 413 -18.11 3.58 -0.73
N PRO A 414 -17.37 4.48 -1.42
CA PRO A 414 -17.95 5.53 -2.25
C PRO A 414 -18.38 5.03 -3.64
N GLY A 415 -17.94 3.83 -4.04
CA GLY A 415 -18.26 3.23 -5.33
C GLY A 415 -19.72 2.81 -5.47
N SER A 416 -20.05 2.41 -6.69
CA SER A 416 -21.32 1.81 -7.08
C SER A 416 -21.15 0.37 -7.54
N LYS A 417 -22.26 -0.38 -7.62
CA LYS A 417 -22.30 -1.76 -8.15
C LYS A 417 -21.43 -2.74 -7.35
N LEU A 418 -21.41 -2.59 -6.02
CA LEU A 418 -20.80 -3.54 -5.10
C LEU A 418 -21.37 -4.94 -5.33
N PHE A 419 -20.48 -5.91 -5.54
CA PHE A 419 -20.77 -7.31 -5.77
C PHE A 419 -21.75 -7.55 -6.94
N SER A 420 -21.74 -6.69 -7.95
CA SER A 420 -22.66 -6.83 -9.08
C SER A 420 -22.51 -8.17 -9.78
N LEU A 421 -23.59 -8.92 -9.97
CA LEU A 421 -23.59 -10.25 -10.60
C LEU A 421 -22.79 -11.31 -9.84
N ALA A 422 -22.42 -11.07 -8.58
CA ALA A 422 -21.80 -12.09 -7.76
C ALA A 422 -22.78 -13.27 -7.56
N SER A 423 -22.26 -14.49 -7.61
CA SER A 423 -23.01 -15.73 -7.36
C SER A 423 -22.43 -16.55 -6.21
N GLY A 424 -21.34 -16.10 -5.60
CA GLY A 424 -20.78 -16.66 -4.38
C GLY A 424 -19.82 -15.69 -3.70
N GLY A 425 -19.40 -16.03 -2.49
CA GLY A 425 -18.51 -15.23 -1.65
C GLY A 425 -19.25 -14.23 -0.77
N ALA A 426 -18.48 -13.43 -0.02
CA ALA A 426 -19.01 -12.33 0.77
C ALA A 426 -18.06 -11.12 0.79
N ALA A 427 -18.65 -9.94 1.00
CA ALA A 427 -17.94 -8.72 1.36
C ALA A 427 -18.22 -8.40 2.84
N PHE A 428 -17.17 -8.14 3.61
CA PHE A 428 -17.24 -7.66 4.99
C PHE A 428 -16.80 -6.21 5.01
N ILE A 429 -17.73 -5.28 5.20
CA ILE A 429 -17.47 -3.85 5.14
C ILE A 429 -17.55 -3.28 6.55
N ARG A 430 -16.51 -2.57 6.99
CA ARG A 430 -16.55 -1.75 8.21
C ARG A 430 -17.45 -0.55 7.94
N ASP A 431 -18.67 -0.61 8.43
CA ASP A 431 -19.72 0.40 8.22
C ASP A 431 -20.53 0.61 9.51
N PRO A 432 -19.89 1.19 10.55
CA PRO A 432 -20.48 1.32 11.88
C PRO A 432 -21.70 2.26 11.91
N HIS A 433 -21.79 3.20 10.95
CA HIS A 433 -22.89 4.16 10.85
C HIS A 433 -23.93 3.78 9.78
N ARG A 434 -23.84 2.56 9.23
CA ARG A 434 -24.78 2.04 8.21
C ARG A 434 -24.93 2.96 6.99
N LYS A 435 -23.84 3.57 6.53
CA LYS A 435 -23.83 4.51 5.39
C LYS A 435 -24.09 3.81 4.06
N LEU A 436 -23.71 2.54 3.94
CA LEU A 436 -23.98 1.80 2.70
C LEU A 436 -25.49 1.56 2.51
N VAL A 437 -25.95 1.76 1.28
CA VAL A 437 -27.37 1.62 0.90
C VAL A 437 -27.58 0.56 -0.19
N SER A 438 -28.79 0.01 -0.32
CA SER A 438 -29.07 -1.07 -1.29
C SER A 438 -28.85 -0.65 -2.74
N GLN A 439 -28.98 0.65 -3.07
CA GLN A 439 -28.76 1.19 -4.41
C GLN A 439 -27.29 1.05 -4.87
N GLN A 440 -26.35 0.86 -3.94
CA GLN A 440 -24.96 0.56 -4.27
C GLN A 440 -24.76 -0.91 -4.64
N LEU A 441 -25.71 -1.79 -4.31
CA LEU A 441 -25.67 -3.22 -4.63
C LEU A 441 -26.29 -3.51 -6.01
N ASN A 442 -25.99 -4.67 -6.58
CA ASN A 442 -26.68 -5.16 -7.78
C ASN A 442 -26.79 -6.70 -7.75
N GLY A 443 -27.98 -7.23 -7.47
CA GLY A 443 -28.19 -8.67 -7.28
C GLY A 443 -27.67 -9.22 -5.95
N CYS A 444 -27.42 -8.34 -4.98
CA CYS A 444 -26.90 -8.68 -3.64
C CYS A 444 -27.74 -8.04 -2.54
N LEU A 445 -27.56 -8.50 -1.31
CA LEU A 445 -28.27 -8.02 -0.14
C LEU A 445 -27.34 -7.92 1.08
N PHE A 446 -27.72 -7.06 2.03
CA PHE A 446 -27.10 -7.03 3.35
C PHE A 446 -27.65 -8.16 4.20
N THR A 447 -26.76 -8.84 4.92
CA THR A 447 -27.10 -9.87 5.91
C THR A 447 -26.53 -9.50 7.28
N PRO A 448 -27.06 -10.06 8.38
CA PRO A 448 -26.49 -9.83 9.70
C PRO A 448 -25.05 -10.33 9.73
N PHE A 449 -24.15 -9.52 10.28
CA PHE A 449 -22.81 -9.97 10.62
C PHE A 449 -22.89 -10.79 11.91
N THR A 450 -22.30 -11.99 11.90
CA THR A 450 -22.40 -12.95 13.01
C THR A 450 -21.06 -13.18 13.69
N GLU A 451 -21.07 -13.80 14.88
CA GLU A 451 -19.82 -14.23 15.55
C GLU A 451 -19.00 -15.18 14.68
N LYS A 452 -19.66 -16.07 13.93
CA LYS A 452 -18.97 -16.96 12.97
C LYS A 452 -18.27 -16.17 11.87
N ASP A 453 -18.87 -15.07 11.40
CA ASP A 453 -18.22 -14.18 10.43
C ASP A 453 -17.02 -13.45 11.06
N TRP A 454 -17.11 -13.08 12.34
CA TRP A 454 -16.00 -12.49 13.08
C TRP A 454 -14.82 -13.45 13.21
N GLU A 455 -15.06 -14.68 13.67
CA GLU A 455 -14.06 -15.74 13.76
C GLU A 455 -13.38 -16.01 12.41
N LEU A 456 -14.14 -15.92 11.31
CA LEU A 456 -13.64 -16.11 9.96
C LEU A 456 -12.66 -15.00 9.54
N ILE A 457 -12.94 -13.72 9.84
CA ILE A 457 -12.14 -12.58 9.35
C ILE A 457 -11.04 -12.13 10.31
N LEU A 458 -11.14 -12.46 11.60
CA LEU A 458 -10.19 -12.04 12.63
C LEU A 458 -8.74 -12.43 12.31
N PRO A 459 -8.42 -13.63 11.77
CA PRO A 459 -7.05 -13.95 11.39
C PRO A 459 -6.47 -13.00 10.33
N ASN A 460 -7.28 -12.58 9.36
CA ASN A 460 -6.86 -11.60 8.34
C ASN A 460 -6.64 -10.21 8.96
N LEU A 461 -7.50 -9.79 9.90
CA LEU A 461 -7.33 -8.52 10.62
C LEU A 461 -6.09 -8.52 11.52
N LYS A 462 -5.75 -9.64 12.15
CA LYS A 462 -4.51 -9.79 12.94
C LYS A 462 -3.26 -9.78 12.08
N GLU A 463 -3.31 -10.39 10.89
CA GLU A 463 -2.20 -10.31 9.95
C GLU A 463 -2.04 -8.88 9.40
N ASN A 464 -3.15 -8.20 9.14
CA ASN A 464 -3.18 -6.80 8.77
C ASN A 464 -2.54 -5.89 9.83
N GLU A 465 -2.82 -6.14 11.10
CA GLU A 465 -2.19 -5.43 12.22
C GLU A 465 -0.68 -5.59 12.21
N LYS A 466 -0.16 -6.82 12.00
CA LYS A 466 1.29 -7.06 11.92
C LYS A 466 1.93 -6.36 10.73
N LEU A 467 1.26 -6.35 9.58
CA LEU A 467 1.79 -5.81 8.33
C LEU A 467 1.81 -4.28 8.32
N PHE A 468 0.73 -3.64 8.76
CA PHE A 468 0.50 -2.20 8.57
C PHE A 468 0.37 -1.40 9.86
N ASN A 469 0.50 -2.04 11.02
CA ASN A 469 0.33 -1.42 12.34
C ASN A 469 -1.06 -0.78 12.53
N ILE A 470 -2.09 -1.45 11.99
CA ILE A 470 -3.50 -1.06 12.14
C ILE A 470 -4.13 -2.02 13.14
N LYS A 471 -4.28 -1.62 14.40
CA LYS A 471 -4.76 -2.53 15.43
C LYS A 471 -6.22 -2.91 15.20
N VAL A 472 -6.55 -4.15 15.50
CA VAL A 472 -7.95 -4.61 15.47
C VAL A 472 -8.81 -3.76 16.40
N ASP A 473 -8.26 -3.38 17.55
CA ASP A 473 -8.94 -2.51 18.52
C ASP A 473 -9.22 -1.10 17.97
N ASP A 474 -8.30 -0.54 17.17
CA ASP A 474 -8.51 0.77 16.54
C ASP A 474 -9.62 0.68 15.48
N LEU A 475 -9.72 -0.44 14.76
CA LEU A 475 -10.81 -0.69 13.81
C LEU A 475 -12.17 -0.85 14.51
N LEU A 476 -12.21 -1.46 15.69
CA LEU A 476 -13.42 -1.62 16.49
C LEU A 476 -13.80 -0.36 17.29
N THR A 477 -12.91 0.62 17.35
CA THR A 477 -13.18 1.90 18.01
C THR A 477 -13.91 2.83 17.04
N VAL A 478 -15.07 3.31 17.46
CA VAL A 478 -15.96 4.20 16.71
C VAL A 478 -16.35 5.34 17.63
N ASP A 479 -16.16 6.59 17.18
CA ASP A 479 -16.43 7.81 17.97
C ASP A 479 -15.81 7.78 19.38
N GLY A 480 -14.60 7.22 19.48
CA GLY A 480 -13.86 7.10 20.74
C GLY A 480 -14.30 5.96 21.66
N LYS A 481 -15.29 5.15 21.27
CA LYS A 481 -15.77 3.99 22.04
C LYS A 481 -15.42 2.68 21.34
N LYS A 482 -14.95 1.69 22.10
CA LYS A 482 -14.75 0.34 21.58
C LYS A 482 -16.11 -0.36 21.43
N MET A 483 -16.42 -0.80 20.23
CA MET A 483 -17.69 -1.46 19.90
C MET A 483 -17.52 -2.95 19.63
N LYS A 484 -18.61 -3.72 19.75
CA LYS A 484 -18.65 -5.13 19.32
C LYS A 484 -18.52 -5.24 17.78
N PRO A 485 -17.83 -6.25 17.25
CA PRO A 485 -17.68 -6.44 15.81
C PRO A 485 -19.00 -6.45 15.02
N LEU A 486 -20.07 -7.00 15.59
CA LEU A 486 -21.41 -7.09 14.99
C LEU A 486 -22.07 -5.72 14.76
N ARG A 487 -21.65 -4.69 15.51
CA ARG A 487 -22.08 -3.30 15.30
C ARG A 487 -21.21 -2.59 14.26
N VAL A 488 -19.94 -2.99 14.14
CA VAL A 488 -18.94 -2.32 13.30
C VAL A 488 -18.96 -2.80 11.85
N TYR A 489 -19.14 -4.11 11.64
CA TYR A 489 -19.08 -4.72 10.31
C TYR A 489 -20.46 -5.05 9.75
N ARG A 490 -20.58 -5.00 8.42
CA ARG A 490 -21.71 -5.45 7.61
C ARG A 490 -21.27 -6.54 6.66
N LYS A 491 -22.19 -7.45 6.36
CA LYS A 491 -21.98 -8.53 5.41
C LYS A 491 -22.84 -8.32 4.17
N VAL A 492 -22.22 -8.34 3.01
CA VAL A 492 -22.87 -8.32 1.69
C VAL A 492 -22.67 -9.68 1.03
N VAL A 493 -23.76 -10.26 0.54
CA VAL A 493 -23.75 -11.56 -0.18
C VAL A 493 -24.69 -11.52 -1.39
N PRO A 494 -24.49 -12.42 -2.36
CA PRO A 494 -25.44 -12.64 -3.45
C PRO A 494 -26.87 -12.92 -2.95
N SER A 495 -27.86 -12.40 -3.68
CA SER A 495 -29.27 -12.70 -3.42
C SER A 495 -29.60 -14.10 -3.97
N ILE A 496 -29.62 -15.09 -3.07
CA ILE A 496 -29.99 -16.49 -3.35
C ILE A 496 -31.20 -16.83 -2.47
N GLU A 497 -32.12 -17.68 -2.96
CA GLU A 497 -33.28 -18.13 -2.18
C GLU A 497 -32.87 -18.66 -0.79
N GLY A 498 -33.56 -18.20 0.25
CA GLY A 498 -33.35 -18.65 1.64
C GLY A 498 -32.36 -17.84 2.47
N VAL A 499 -31.69 -16.82 1.91
CA VAL A 499 -30.80 -15.92 2.68
C VAL A 499 -31.60 -14.74 3.25
N PRO A 500 -31.67 -14.55 4.59
CA PRO A 500 -32.44 -13.47 5.20
C PRO A 500 -31.73 -12.12 5.02
N SER A 501 -32.45 -11.11 4.53
CA SER A 501 -31.95 -9.74 4.42
C SER A 501 -32.07 -8.97 5.73
N THR A 502 -31.06 -8.15 6.05
CA THR A 502 -31.16 -7.15 7.12
C THR A 502 -31.81 -5.87 6.59
N PRO A 503 -32.75 -5.26 7.33
CA PRO A 503 -33.23 -3.91 7.08
C PRO A 503 -32.08 -2.91 6.90
N GLU A 504 -32.28 -1.90 6.04
CA GLU A 504 -31.32 -0.81 5.83
C GLU A 504 -31.13 0.07 7.08
N LYS A 505 -32.12 0.07 7.98
CA LYS A 505 -32.10 0.82 9.24
C LYS A 505 -31.76 -0.11 10.41
N ASP A 506 -31.04 0.44 11.38
CA ASP A 506 -30.40 -0.30 12.45
C ASP A 506 -31.39 -1.18 13.23
N VAL A 507 -31.14 -2.50 13.24
CA VAL A 507 -31.95 -3.50 13.98
C VAL A 507 -31.34 -3.79 15.35
N TYR A 508 -30.14 -3.29 15.62
CA TYR A 508 -29.49 -3.44 16.90
C TYR A 508 -29.79 -2.20 17.74
N SER A 509 -30.51 -2.40 18.83
CA SER A 509 -30.85 -1.36 19.80
C SER A 509 -29.62 -0.60 20.28
N GLU A 510 -29.78 0.70 20.56
CA GLU A 510 -28.77 1.67 21.02
C GLU A 510 -28.05 1.30 22.35
N GLY A 511 -28.23 0.09 22.90
CA GLY A 511 -27.85 -0.28 24.26
C GLY A 511 -26.80 -1.39 24.43
N GLU A 512 -26.10 -1.82 23.38
CA GLU A 512 -24.98 -2.77 23.53
C GLU A 512 -23.61 -2.08 23.38
N ASP A 513 -23.40 -1.03 24.17
CA ASP A 513 -22.05 -0.59 24.50
C ASP A 513 -21.36 -1.73 25.29
N ILE A 514 -20.04 -1.89 25.13
CA ILE A 514 -19.26 -2.76 26.01
C ILE A 514 -19.19 -2.02 27.35
N GLU A 515 -20.24 -2.12 28.17
CA GLU A 515 -20.20 -1.67 29.56
C GLU A 515 -19.11 -2.45 30.31
N ASP A 516 -18.38 -1.70 31.14
CA ASP A 516 -17.32 -2.15 32.04
C ASP A 516 -17.53 -3.58 32.56
N MET A 517 -16.69 -4.51 32.12
CA MET A 517 -16.35 -5.67 32.95
C MET A 517 -15.47 -5.19 34.11
N SER A 518 -16.07 -4.41 35.01
CA SER A 518 -15.53 -4.18 36.33
C SER A 518 -15.83 -5.41 37.19
N GLU A 519 -14.74 -6.05 37.65
CA GLU A 519 -14.64 -6.90 38.83
C GLU A 519 -15.96 -7.43 39.45
N GLU A 520 -16.57 -8.45 38.84
CA GLU A 520 -17.48 -9.31 39.59
C GLU A 520 -16.66 -10.20 40.52
N LYS A 521 -16.67 -9.80 41.79
CA LYS A 521 -16.23 -10.55 42.97
C LYS A 521 -16.62 -12.02 42.86
N ILE A 522 -15.61 -12.87 42.76
CA ILE A 522 -15.71 -14.28 43.13
C ILE A 522 -15.86 -14.32 44.66
N GLU A 523 -17.10 -14.26 45.15
CA GLU A 523 -17.43 -14.70 46.51
C GLU A 523 -17.37 -16.23 46.54
N ILE A 524 -16.24 -16.76 47.01
CA ILE A 524 -16.12 -18.15 47.42
C ILE A 524 -16.90 -18.32 48.73
N LYS A 525 -18.08 -18.95 48.65
CA LYS A 525 -18.76 -19.51 49.83
C LYS A 525 -18.31 -20.96 50.02
N HIS A 526 -17.54 -21.13 51.11
CA HIS A 526 -17.18 -22.32 51.89
C HIS A 526 -16.88 -23.65 51.20
#